data_AF-A0A7X1P383-F1
#
_entry.id   AF-A0A7X1P383-F1
#
_cell.length_a   1.000
_cell.length_b   1.000
_cell.length_c   1.000
_cell.angle_alpha   90.00
_cell.angle_beta   90.00
_cell.angle_gamma   90.00
#
_symmetry.space_group_name_H-M   'P 1'
#
loop_
_entity.id
_entity.type
_entity.pdbx_description
1 polymer ?
#
loop_
_entity_poly.entity_id
_entity_poly.type
_entity_poly.pdbx_seq_one_letter_code
_entity_poly.pdbx_strand_id
1 'polypeptide(L)'
;MNKMVMAALAAAFASGLTQAQTVGQQHGLLADATERTLYTFTQDAPNKINCNAACAAAWPPFLTKEGERKRAGFEAIVRDDGTRQWALHGKPLYYFAADTQPGDAKGDGQGGVWHVVREGKASGTPAANSSSSSYGGY
;
A
#
# COMPACT_ATOMS: atom_id res chain seq x y z
N MET A 1 -4.29 -51.68 30.54
CA MET A 1 -4.18 -50.36 31.19
C MET A 1 -2.78 -49.83 30.95
N ASN A 2 -2.60 -48.75 30.17
CA ASN A 2 -1.34 -47.99 30.13
C ASN A 2 -1.68 -46.50 29.94
N LYS A 3 -1.00 -45.68 30.72
CA LYS A 3 -1.42 -44.35 31.16
C LYS A 3 -1.31 -43.32 30.03
N MET A 4 -2.32 -42.47 29.94
CA MET A 4 -2.32 -41.23 29.16
C MET A 4 -1.18 -40.31 29.63
N VAL A 5 -0.31 -39.90 28.71
CA VAL A 5 0.51 -38.70 28.88
C VAL A 5 -0.03 -37.67 27.90
N MET A 6 -0.72 -36.67 28.43
CA MET A 6 -1.13 -35.48 27.70
C MET A 6 0.11 -34.65 27.38
N ALA A 7 0.50 -34.60 26.11
CA ALA A 7 1.34 -33.52 25.61
C ALA A 7 0.41 -32.36 25.24
N ALA A 8 0.31 -31.37 26.12
CA ALA A 8 -0.27 -30.08 25.77
C ALA A 8 0.70 -29.38 24.81
N LEU A 9 0.47 -29.54 23.51
CA LEU A 9 1.07 -28.68 22.50
C LEU A 9 0.47 -27.29 22.69
N ALA A 10 1.30 -26.39 23.22
CA ALA A 10 0.99 -24.97 23.28
C ALA A 10 0.64 -24.50 21.86
N ALA A 11 -0.60 -24.07 21.66
CA ALA A 11 -0.98 -23.31 20.48
C ALA A 11 -0.22 -21.97 20.54
N ALA A 12 0.92 -21.91 19.85
CA ALA A 12 1.54 -20.64 19.53
C ALA A 12 0.59 -19.91 18.58
N PHE A 13 -0.23 -19.02 19.13
CA PHE A 13 -0.90 -18.00 18.32
C PHE A 13 0.21 -17.09 17.77
N ALA A 14 0.75 -17.46 16.62
CA ALA A 14 1.44 -16.53 15.75
C ALA A 14 0.41 -15.47 15.40
N SER A 15 0.38 -14.40 16.19
CA SER A 15 -0.33 -13.18 15.86
C SER A 15 0.29 -12.72 14.57
N GLY A 16 -0.35 -13.04 13.45
CA GLY A 16 0.09 -12.60 12.14
C GLY A 16 0.15 -11.09 12.21
N LEU A 17 1.37 -10.55 12.32
CA LEU A 17 1.62 -9.15 12.05
C LEU A 17 1.22 -8.97 10.60
N THR A 18 -0.03 -8.57 10.38
CA THR A 18 -0.48 -8.02 9.11
C THR A 18 0.36 -6.77 8.94
N GLN A 19 1.54 -6.94 8.32
CA GLN A 19 2.38 -5.83 7.92
C GLN A 19 1.51 -4.97 7.02
N ALA A 20 1.38 -3.68 7.35
CA ALA A 20 0.82 -2.74 6.40
C ALA A 20 1.59 -2.91 5.09
N GLN A 21 0.92 -2.85 3.94
CA GLN A 21 1.62 -2.77 2.66
C GLN A 21 2.68 -1.68 2.78
N THR A 22 3.95 -2.08 2.68
CA THR A 22 5.11 -1.21 2.92
C THR A 22 5.27 -0.27 1.75
N VAL A 23 4.35 0.67 1.60
CA VAL A 23 4.43 1.72 0.60
C VAL A 23 5.27 2.85 1.19
N GLY A 24 6.32 3.23 0.48
CA GLY A 24 7.30 4.20 0.96
C GLY A 24 8.00 4.93 -0.18
N GLN A 25 8.83 5.89 0.21
CA GLN A 25 9.64 6.65 -0.74
C GLN A 25 10.93 5.88 -1.07
N GLN A 26 11.13 5.59 -2.35
CA GLN A 26 12.34 5.02 -2.91
C GLN A 26 12.88 5.98 -3.96
N HIS A 27 14.07 6.54 -3.73
CA HIS A 27 14.67 7.55 -4.63
C HIS A 27 13.76 8.76 -4.94
N GLY A 28 12.86 9.12 -4.01
CA GLY A 28 11.89 10.22 -4.20
C GLY A 28 10.66 9.85 -5.04
N LEU A 29 10.47 8.56 -5.30
CA LEU A 29 9.27 7.98 -5.91
C LEU A 29 8.49 7.20 -4.86
N LEU A 30 7.17 7.26 -4.93
CA LEU A 30 6.32 6.34 -4.18
C LEU A 30 6.43 4.95 -4.81
N ALA A 31 6.78 3.97 -3.99
CA ALA A 31 6.89 2.58 -4.41
C ALA A 31 6.35 1.63 -3.35
N ASP A 32 5.96 0.43 -3.77
CA ASP A 32 5.57 -0.65 -2.86
C ASP A 32 6.77 -1.32 -2.17
N ALA A 33 6.50 -2.36 -1.39
CA ALA A 33 7.51 -3.10 -0.62
C ALA A 33 8.53 -3.84 -1.51
N THR A 34 8.22 -4.01 -2.80
CA THR A 34 9.11 -4.61 -3.82
C THR A 34 9.75 -3.55 -4.71
N GLU A 35 9.71 -2.28 -4.28
CA GLU A 35 10.27 -1.12 -4.98
C GLU A 35 9.66 -0.88 -6.37
N ARG A 36 8.42 -1.35 -6.60
CA ARG A 36 7.70 -1.04 -7.85
C ARG A 36 7.08 0.35 -7.75
N THR A 37 7.40 1.19 -8.71
CA THR A 37 6.91 2.58 -8.78
C THR A 37 5.40 2.65 -8.95
N LEU A 38 4.77 3.58 -8.24
CA LEU A 38 3.35 3.87 -8.32
C LEU A 38 3.07 5.14 -9.13
N TYR A 39 2.00 5.10 -9.90
CA TYR A 39 1.58 6.12 -10.84
C TYR A 39 0.17 6.60 -10.56
N THR A 40 -0.12 7.82 -11.03
CA THR A 40 -1.48 8.35 -11.15
C THR A 40 -1.82 8.64 -12.60
N PHE A 41 -3.12 8.58 -12.89
CA PHE A 41 -3.67 8.87 -14.20
C PHE A 41 -4.42 10.20 -14.18
N THR A 42 -4.02 11.15 -15.03
CA THR A 42 -4.58 12.51 -15.05
C THR A 42 -6.06 12.53 -15.43
N GLN A 43 -6.53 11.54 -16.19
CA GLN A 43 -7.95 11.46 -16.57
C GLN A 43 -8.84 10.95 -15.42
N ASP A 44 -8.26 10.40 -14.35
CA ASP A 44 -8.99 10.03 -13.14
C ASP A 44 -9.40 11.24 -12.30
N ALA A 45 -10.56 11.10 -11.66
CA ALA A 45 -11.09 12.08 -10.74
C ALA A 45 -11.31 11.41 -9.36
N PRO A 46 -11.50 12.19 -8.28
CA PRO A 46 -11.79 11.63 -6.97
C PRO A 46 -12.96 10.64 -7.04
N ASN A 47 -12.73 9.40 -6.59
CA ASN A 47 -13.69 8.29 -6.62
C ASN A 47 -14.20 7.90 -8.01
N LYS A 48 -13.52 8.30 -9.09
CA LYS A 48 -13.86 7.91 -10.47
C LYS A 48 -12.63 7.38 -11.20
N ILE A 49 -12.73 6.11 -11.58
CA ILE A 49 -11.69 5.38 -12.29
C ILE A 49 -12.06 5.32 -13.78
N ASN A 50 -11.16 5.78 -14.64
CA ASN A 50 -11.32 5.69 -16.09
C ASN A 50 -10.43 4.60 -16.70
N CYS A 51 -9.36 4.20 -15.99
CA CYS A 51 -8.53 3.08 -16.42
C CYS A 51 -9.13 1.74 -15.97
N ASN A 52 -9.90 1.13 -16.88
CA ASN A 52 -10.55 -0.17 -16.73
C ASN A 52 -10.23 -1.10 -17.91
N ALA A 53 -10.52 -2.40 -17.76
CA ALA A 53 -10.37 -3.43 -18.80
C ALA A 53 -8.99 -3.39 -19.49
N ALA A 54 -8.93 -3.11 -20.80
CA ALA A 54 -7.68 -3.08 -21.56
C ALA A 54 -6.66 -2.07 -21.02
N CYS A 55 -7.12 -0.93 -20.48
CA CYS A 55 -6.22 0.02 -19.83
C CYS A 55 -5.53 -0.61 -18.62
N ALA A 56 -6.29 -1.36 -17.81
CA ALA A 56 -5.78 -2.04 -16.61
C ALA A 56 -4.80 -3.19 -16.93
N ALA A 57 -4.72 -3.66 -18.18
CA ALA A 57 -3.69 -4.61 -18.59
C ALA A 57 -2.32 -3.93 -18.76
N ALA A 58 -2.29 -2.73 -19.34
CA ALA A 58 -1.07 -1.93 -19.48
C ALA A 58 -0.70 -1.18 -18.18
N TRP A 59 -1.72 -0.83 -17.41
CA TRP A 59 -1.63 -0.08 -16.16
C TRP A 59 -2.34 -0.81 -15.03
N PRO A 60 -1.75 -1.90 -14.48
CA PRO A 60 -2.40 -2.69 -13.45
C PRO A 60 -2.72 -1.87 -12.20
N PRO A 61 -3.93 -2.00 -11.63
CA PRO A 61 -4.30 -1.29 -10.40
C PRO A 61 -3.46 -1.77 -9.21
N PHE A 62 -3.09 -0.85 -8.32
CA PHE A 62 -2.50 -1.20 -7.04
C PHE A 62 -3.60 -1.65 -6.07
N LEU A 63 -3.86 -2.95 -6.05
CA LEU A 63 -4.97 -3.54 -5.32
C LEU A 63 -4.75 -3.56 -3.80
N THR A 64 -5.86 -3.53 -3.06
CA THR A 64 -5.92 -3.63 -1.60
C THR A 64 -6.99 -4.63 -1.18
N LYS A 65 -6.85 -5.18 0.02
CA LYS A 65 -7.89 -5.97 0.68
C LYS A 65 -8.65 -5.14 1.72
N GLU A 66 -9.81 -5.63 2.10
CA GLU A 66 -10.57 -5.05 3.22
C GLU A 66 -9.83 -5.23 4.54
N GLY A 67 -9.84 -4.19 5.39
CA GLY A 67 -9.13 -4.19 6.66
C GLY A 67 -7.60 -4.04 6.55
N GLU A 68 -7.06 -3.92 5.35
CA GLU A 68 -5.63 -3.68 5.16
C GLU A 68 -5.22 -2.32 5.73
N ARG A 69 -4.13 -2.33 6.51
CA ARG A 69 -3.69 -1.13 7.21
C ARG A 69 -3.11 -0.14 6.20
N LYS A 70 -3.61 1.09 6.24
CA LYS A 70 -3.24 2.17 5.31
C LYS A 70 -2.40 3.25 5.99
N ARG A 71 -1.53 3.89 5.21
CA ARG A 71 -0.84 5.13 5.57
C ARG A 71 -1.83 6.32 5.53
N ALA A 72 -1.50 7.41 6.22
CA ALA A 72 -2.22 8.68 6.05
C ALA A 72 -2.29 9.09 4.56
N GLY A 73 -3.45 9.61 4.14
CA GLY A 73 -3.70 9.98 2.74
C GLY A 73 -4.12 8.83 1.82
N PHE A 74 -3.92 7.57 2.23
CA PHE A 74 -4.39 6.41 1.47
C PHE A 74 -5.85 6.09 1.77
N GLU A 75 -6.58 5.69 0.73
CA GLU A 75 -7.99 5.31 0.78
C GLU A 75 -8.25 4.14 -0.16
N ALA A 76 -9.11 3.20 0.26
CA ALA A 76 -9.52 2.10 -0.59
C ALA A 76 -10.76 2.53 -1.38
N ILE A 77 -10.69 2.46 -2.70
CA ILE A 77 -11.81 2.73 -3.61
C ILE A 77 -12.24 1.43 -4.29
N VAL A 78 -13.53 1.32 -4.62
CA VAL A 78 -14.10 0.15 -5.29
C VAL A 78 -14.09 0.40 -6.79
N ARG A 79 -13.59 -0.57 -7.55
CA ARG A 79 -13.59 -0.60 -9.01
C ARG A 79 -14.92 -1.16 -9.54
N ASP A 80 -15.20 -0.91 -10.82
CA ASP A 80 -16.43 -1.42 -11.48
C ASP A 80 -16.51 -2.95 -11.48
N ASP A 81 -15.36 -3.63 -11.43
CA ASP A 81 -15.25 -5.10 -11.33
C ASP A 81 -15.41 -5.65 -9.90
N GLY A 82 -15.68 -4.78 -8.92
CA GLY A 82 -15.84 -5.12 -7.51
C GLY A 82 -14.54 -5.28 -6.71
N THR A 83 -13.37 -5.21 -7.36
CA THR A 83 -12.09 -5.22 -6.65
C THR A 83 -11.82 -3.87 -5.97
N ARG A 84 -10.94 -3.86 -4.96
CA ARG A 84 -10.55 -2.64 -4.26
C ARG A 84 -9.14 -2.22 -4.66
N GLN A 85 -8.94 -0.93 -4.87
CA GLN A 85 -7.67 -0.32 -5.26
C GLN A 85 -7.30 0.77 -4.27
N TRP A 86 -6.00 0.96 -4.02
CA TRP A 86 -5.51 2.10 -3.27
C TRP A 86 -5.59 3.38 -4.10
N ALA A 87 -6.04 4.44 -3.46
CA ALA A 87 -5.92 5.81 -3.91
C ALA A 87 -5.11 6.61 -2.90
N LEU A 88 -4.29 7.56 -3.38
CA LEU A 88 -3.61 8.55 -2.54
C LEU A 88 -4.26 9.91 -2.78
N HIS A 89 -4.79 10.53 -1.72
CA HIS A 89 -5.53 11.80 -1.80
C HIS A 89 -6.62 11.79 -2.90
N GLY A 90 -7.36 10.68 -2.97
CA GLY A 90 -8.44 10.47 -3.94
C GLY A 90 -8.00 10.12 -5.36
N LYS A 91 -6.68 10.05 -5.66
CA LYS A 91 -6.17 9.63 -6.98
C LYS A 91 -5.86 8.13 -6.98
N PRO A 92 -6.50 7.32 -7.85
CA PRO A 92 -6.22 5.89 -7.95
C PRO A 92 -4.75 5.63 -8.31
N LEU A 93 -4.14 4.63 -7.67
CA LEU A 93 -2.73 4.26 -7.85
C LEU A 93 -2.57 3.05 -8.76
N TYR A 94 -1.65 3.14 -9.70
CA TYR A 94 -1.38 2.10 -10.68
C TYR A 94 0.10 1.72 -10.71
N TYR A 95 0.36 0.54 -11.24
CA TYR A 95 1.65 0.15 -11.76
C TYR A 95 1.71 0.36 -13.27
N PHE A 96 2.91 0.32 -13.84
CA PHE A 96 3.10 0.17 -15.28
C PHE A 96 3.56 -1.26 -15.61
N ALA A 97 2.91 -1.93 -16.57
CA ALA A 97 3.20 -3.33 -16.89
C ALA A 97 4.60 -3.55 -17.50
N ALA A 98 5.20 -2.52 -18.12
CA ALA A 98 6.54 -2.61 -18.70
C ALA A 98 7.67 -2.25 -17.72
N ASP A 99 7.35 -1.86 -16.48
CA ASP A 99 8.32 -1.76 -15.40
C ASP A 99 8.59 -3.17 -14.85
N THR A 100 9.79 -3.67 -15.10
CA THR A 100 10.19 -5.05 -14.79
C THR A 100 11.27 -5.14 -13.73
N GLN A 101 11.89 -4.01 -13.36
CA GLN A 101 12.91 -3.92 -12.33
C GLN A 101 12.47 -2.97 -11.20
N PRO A 102 12.91 -3.24 -9.96
CA PRO A 102 12.86 -2.27 -8.86
C PRO A 102 13.32 -0.88 -9.30
N GLY A 103 12.53 0.15 -8.97
CA GLY A 103 12.83 1.54 -9.30
C GLY A 103 12.62 1.93 -10.77
N ASP A 104 12.18 1.01 -11.65
CA ASP A 104 11.75 1.39 -13.00
C ASP A 104 10.64 2.45 -12.92
N ALA A 105 10.73 3.45 -13.79
CA ALA A 105 9.79 4.57 -13.89
C ALA A 105 9.42 4.85 -15.36
N LYS A 106 9.40 3.82 -16.22
CA LYS A 106 9.33 3.96 -17.69
C LYS A 106 7.97 4.47 -18.17
N GLY A 107 6.96 4.42 -17.30
CA GLY A 107 5.63 4.94 -17.57
C GLY A 107 5.49 6.45 -17.41
N ASP A 108 6.48 7.13 -16.82
CA ASP A 108 6.37 8.57 -16.52
C ASP A 108 6.21 9.37 -17.81
N GLY A 109 5.18 10.21 -17.88
CA GLY A 109 4.86 11.03 -19.04
C GLY A 109 4.23 10.26 -20.21
N GLN A 110 3.90 8.98 -20.09
CA GLN A 110 3.25 8.24 -21.18
C GLN A 110 1.94 8.95 -21.58
N GLY A 111 1.82 9.30 -22.86
CA GLY A 111 0.65 10.01 -23.39
C GLY A 111 0.38 11.38 -22.75
N GLY A 112 1.33 11.93 -21.98
CA GLY A 112 1.14 13.18 -21.22
C GLY A 112 0.11 13.08 -20.09
N VAL A 113 -0.32 11.87 -19.73
CA VAL A 113 -1.43 11.64 -18.78
C VAL A 113 -1.08 10.67 -17.66
N TRP A 114 0.07 10.00 -17.73
CA TRP A 114 0.56 9.12 -16.67
C TRP A 114 1.74 9.76 -15.97
N HIS A 115 1.71 9.77 -14.64
CA HIS A 115 2.74 10.43 -13.83
C HIS A 115 3.13 9.59 -12.63
N VAL A 116 4.43 9.45 -12.39
CA VAL A 116 4.92 8.87 -11.14
C VAL A 116 4.46 9.71 -9.96
N VAL A 117 4.11 9.04 -8.87
CA VAL A 117 3.83 9.74 -7.61
C VAL A 117 5.14 10.06 -6.92
N ARG A 118 5.38 11.34 -6.69
CA ARG A 118 6.55 11.84 -5.96
C ARG A 118 6.07 12.40 -4.64
N GLU A 119 6.51 11.84 -3.53
CA GLU A 119 6.36 12.53 -2.24
C GLU A 119 7.71 13.18 -1.93
N GLY A 120 7.70 14.49 -1.66
CA GLY A 120 8.90 15.16 -1.13
C GLY A 120 9.40 14.42 0.11
N LYS A 121 10.70 14.57 0.47
CA LYS A 121 11.35 13.84 1.59
C LYS A 121 10.33 13.56 2.70
N ALA A 122 9.95 12.29 2.83
CA ALA A 122 8.93 11.88 3.78
C ALA A 122 9.35 12.37 5.17
N SER A 123 8.71 13.42 5.68
CA SER A 123 8.75 13.80 7.07
C SER A 123 7.88 12.81 7.85
N GLY A 124 8.31 11.55 7.84
CA GLY A 124 7.74 10.48 8.62
C GLY A 124 8.44 10.41 9.96
N THR A 125 8.23 11.40 10.83
CA THR A 125 8.28 11.10 12.27
C THR A 125 7.03 10.27 12.56
N PRO A 126 7.15 9.02 13.04
CA PRO A 126 5.97 8.27 13.46
C PRO A 126 5.28 9.04 14.57
N ALA A 127 3.99 9.33 14.41
CA ALA A 127 3.15 9.83 15.48
C ALA A 127 3.04 8.74 16.56
N ALA A 128 3.87 8.85 17.59
CA ALA A 128 3.70 8.10 18.83
C ALA A 128 2.56 8.74 19.63
N ASN A 129 1.47 8.00 19.79
CA ASN A 129 0.52 8.14 20.88
C ASN A 129 0.22 6.68 21.30
N SER A 130 0.38 6.22 22.54
CA SER A 130 0.19 6.93 23.81
C SER A 130 0.92 6.23 24.97
N SER A 131 1.35 7.06 25.93
CA SER A 131 1.27 6.90 27.40
C SER A 131 1.87 5.67 28.13
N SER A 132 2.83 5.94 29.02
CA SER A 132 2.77 5.44 30.41
C SER A 132 3.37 6.45 31.40
N SER A 133 2.68 6.54 32.54
CA SER A 133 2.93 7.37 33.72
C SER A 133 4.14 6.87 34.52
N SER A 134 4.93 7.76 35.15
CA SER A 134 5.57 7.42 36.43
C SER A 134 6.04 8.65 37.23
N TYR A 135 5.74 8.57 38.52
CA TYR A 135 6.04 9.41 39.67
C TYR A 135 7.54 9.45 40.07
N GLY A 136 7.93 10.48 40.83
CA GLY A 136 9.17 10.55 41.66
C GLY A 136 9.95 11.86 41.43
N GLY A 137 10.03 12.82 42.36
CA GLY A 137 10.83 12.73 43.61
C GLY A 137 12.32 12.68 43.23
N TYR A 138 13.19 13.64 43.55
CA TYR A 138 13.49 14.30 44.83
C TYR A 138 14.15 15.67 44.56
#